data_AF-A0A2U8WTB5-F1
#
_entry.id   AF-A0A2U8WTB5-F1
#
_cell.length_a   1.000
_cell.length_b   1.000
_cell.length_c   1.000
_cell.angle_alpha   90.00
_cell.angle_beta   90.00
_cell.angle_gamma   90.00
#
_symmetry.space_group_name_H-M   'P 1'
#
loop_
_entity.id
_entity.type
_entity.pdbx_description
1 polymer ?
#
loop_
_entity_poly.entity_id
_entity_poly.type
_entity_poly.pdbx_seq_one_letter_code
_entity_poly.pdbx_strand_id
1 'polypeptide(L)'
;MTTDEDPDAAERADDPGRRELIALHAERAELEQRLARAEQERLYLADPAAASAAQAAEAALLGELDRIMTRIRAAEYRSQPGARSW
;
A
#
# COMPACT_ATOMS: atom_id res chain seq x y z
N MET A 1 -31.80 2.49 27.87
CA MET A 1 -31.41 2.42 26.45
C MET A 1 -29.90 2.28 26.46
N THR A 2 -29.43 1.06 26.73
CA THR A 2 -28.00 0.73 26.77
C THR A 2 -27.76 -0.03 25.48
N THR A 3 -27.00 0.56 24.56
CA THR A 3 -26.53 -0.14 23.37
C THR A 3 -25.64 -1.26 23.88
N ASP A 4 -26.13 -2.50 23.83
CA ASP A 4 -25.34 -3.70 24.05
C ASP A 4 -24.42 -3.80 22.83
N GLU A 5 -23.29 -3.09 22.88
CA GLU A 5 -22.24 -3.22 21.88
C GLU A 5 -21.71 -4.64 22.01
N ASP A 6 -22.04 -5.47 21.02
CA ASP A 6 -21.58 -6.85 20.93
C ASP A 6 -20.04 -6.84 20.97
N PRO A 7 -19.40 -7.31 22.05
CA PRO A 7 -17.95 -7.19 22.23
C PRO A 7 -17.19 -7.93 21.12
N ASP A 8 -17.83 -8.94 20.54
CA ASP A 8 -17.34 -9.76 19.44
C ASP A 8 -17.33 -8.97 18.10
N ALA A 9 -18.17 -7.94 17.96
CA ALA A 9 -18.12 -7.02 16.81
C ALA A 9 -16.95 -6.03 16.91
N ALA A 10 -16.61 -5.58 18.12
CA ALA A 10 -15.45 -4.73 18.36
C ALA A 10 -14.12 -5.50 18.19
N GLU A 11 -14.07 -6.76 18.61
CA GLU A 11 -12.90 -7.62 18.44
C GLU A 11 -12.62 -7.98 16.96
N ARG A 12 -13.67 -8.21 16.16
CA ARG A 12 -13.54 -8.36 14.69
C ARG A 12 -13.12 -7.07 13.99
N ALA A 13 -13.40 -5.91 14.57
CA ALA A 13 -12.96 -4.62 14.04
C ALA A 13 -11.47 -4.34 14.35
N ASP A 14 -10.92 -4.87 15.44
CA ASP A 14 -9.51 -4.74 15.83
C ASP A 14 -8.62 -5.91 15.36
N ASP A 15 -9.10 -6.73 14.42
CA ASP A 15 -8.32 -7.82 13.82
C ASP A 15 -6.95 -7.29 13.33
N PRO A 16 -5.82 -7.79 13.90
CA PRO A 16 -4.48 -7.35 13.51
C PRO A 16 -4.20 -7.53 12.01
N GLY A 17 -4.73 -8.59 11.37
CA GLY A 17 -4.55 -8.83 9.94
C GLY A 17 -5.25 -7.77 9.09
N ARG A 18 -6.49 -7.43 9.45
CA ARG A 18 -7.22 -6.31 8.83
C ARG A 18 -6.50 -4.97 8.99
N ARG A 19 -5.94 -4.67 10.17
CA ARG A 19 -5.16 -3.44 10.39
C ARG A 19 -3.89 -3.39 9.55
N GLU A 20 -3.17 -4.51 9.45
CA GLU A 20 -2.00 -4.64 8.57
C GLU A 20 -2.38 -4.35 7.11
N LEU A 21 -3.47 -4.95 6.61
CA LEU A 21 -3.97 -4.72 5.24
C LEU A 21 -4.33 -3.25 4.99
N ILE A 22 -5.03 -2.59 5.92
CA ILE A 22 -5.36 -1.17 5.81
C ILE A 22 -4.09 -0.32 5.72
N ALA A 23 -3.09 -0.58 6.57
CA ALA A 23 -1.83 0.14 6.56
C ALA A 23 -1.08 -0.05 5.23
N LEU A 24 -1.00 -1.28 4.72
CA LEU A 24 -0.36 -1.56 3.43
C LEU A 24 -1.07 -0.88 2.26
N HIS A 25 -2.41 -0.80 2.27
CA HIS A 25 -3.16 -0.06 1.25
C HIS A 25 -2.97 1.46 1.37
N ALA A 26 -2.81 2.00 2.57
CA ALA A 26 -2.46 3.41 2.75
C ALA A 26 -1.06 3.70 2.18
N GLU A 27 -0.06 2.85 2.48
CA GLU A 27 1.29 2.93 1.90
C GLU A 27 1.25 2.87 0.35
N ARG A 28 0.46 1.96 -0.21
CA ARG A 28 0.24 1.86 -1.66
C ARG A 28 -0.30 3.17 -2.25
N ALA A 29 -1.35 3.74 -1.63
CA ALA A 29 -1.98 4.95 -2.13
C ALA A 29 -1.03 6.17 -2.10
N GLU A 30 -0.15 6.23 -1.11
CA GLU A 30 0.89 7.26 -1.05
C GLU A 30 1.92 7.10 -2.18
N LEU A 31 2.37 5.87 -2.44
CA LEU A 31 3.29 5.58 -3.54
C LEU A 31 2.68 5.91 -4.91
N GLU A 32 1.40 5.56 -5.13
CA GLU A 32 0.68 5.89 -6.36
C GLU A 32 0.57 7.42 -6.57
N GLN A 33 0.33 8.19 -5.51
CA GLN A 33 0.33 9.66 -5.59
C GLN A 33 1.72 10.24 -5.91
N ARG A 34 2.78 9.67 -5.32
CA ARG A 34 4.17 10.07 -5.61
C ARG A 34 4.55 9.77 -7.05
N LEU A 35 4.14 8.60 -7.57
CA LEU A 35 4.33 8.24 -8.98
C LEU A 35 3.61 9.21 -9.92
N ALA A 36 2.33 9.49 -9.68
CA ALA A 36 1.56 10.42 -10.50
C ALA A 36 2.19 11.83 -10.53
N ARG A 37 2.76 12.29 -9.40
CA ARG A 37 3.51 13.54 -9.33
C ARG A 37 4.81 13.48 -10.13
N ALA A 38 5.60 12.42 -9.98
CA ALA A 38 6.86 12.25 -10.70
C ALA A 38 6.64 12.21 -12.23
N GLU A 39 5.60 11.52 -12.68
CA GLU A 39 5.19 11.48 -14.09
C GLU A 39 4.83 12.88 -14.62
N GLN A 40 4.08 13.67 -13.86
CA GLN A 40 3.73 15.05 -14.22
C GLN A 40 4.96 15.96 -14.27
N GLU A 41 5.84 15.90 -13.28
CA GLU A 41 7.06 16.71 -13.21
C GLU A 41 7.96 16.43 -14.42
N ARG A 42 8.08 15.16 -14.83
CA ARG A 42 8.90 14.75 -15.99
C ARG A 42 8.46 15.39 -17.30
N LEU A 43 7.17 15.70 -17.47
CA LEU A 43 6.64 16.34 -18.70
C LEU A 43 7.19 17.75 -18.93
N TYR A 44 7.67 18.41 -17.88
CA TYR A 44 8.14 19.80 -17.94
C TYR A 44 9.67 19.93 -17.79
N LEU A 45 10.40 18.82 -17.72
CA LEU A 45 11.86 18.83 -17.63
C LEU A 45 12.48 19.09 -19.00
N ALA A 46 13.24 20.19 -19.11
CA ALA A 46 13.99 20.54 -20.32
C ALA A 46 15.47 20.11 -20.24
N ASP A 47 15.99 19.85 -19.04
CA ASP A 47 17.36 19.39 -18.82
C ASP A 47 17.44 17.86 -18.91
N PRO A 48 18.24 17.29 -19.84
CA PRO A 48 18.44 15.85 -19.96
C PRO A 48 18.98 15.17 -18.70
N ALA A 49 19.82 15.87 -17.92
CA ALA A 49 20.36 15.30 -16.68
C ALA A 49 19.27 15.20 -15.61
N ALA A 50 18.46 16.26 -15.45
CA ALA A 50 17.28 16.24 -14.59
C ALA A 50 16.26 15.18 -15.03
N ALA A 51 16.04 15.01 -16.34
CA ALA A 51 15.14 13.98 -16.86
C ALA A 51 15.62 12.56 -16.53
N SER A 52 16.92 12.29 -16.65
CA SER A 52 17.51 11.00 -16.27
C SER A 52 17.39 10.73 -14.77
N ALA A 53 17.63 11.74 -13.93
CA ALA A 53 17.46 11.62 -12.48
C ALA A 53 15.99 11.36 -12.09
N ALA A 54 15.04 12.05 -12.72
CA ALA A 54 13.61 11.83 -12.50
C ALA A 54 13.18 10.42 -12.91
N GLN A 55 13.69 9.91 -14.04
CA GLN A 55 13.42 8.54 -14.47
C GLN A 55 13.98 7.48 -13.49
N ALA A 56 15.17 7.71 -12.93
CA ALA A 56 15.74 6.83 -11.90
C ALA A 56 14.90 6.84 -10.61
N ALA A 57 14.40 8.01 -10.21
CA ALA A 57 13.54 8.13 -9.04
C ALA A 57 12.18 7.42 -9.23
N GLU A 58 11.57 7.57 -10.40
CA GLU A 58 10.35 6.87 -10.79
C GLU A 58 10.54 5.35 -10.81
N ALA A 59 11.66 4.86 -11.35
CA ALA A 59 11.99 3.43 -11.32
C ALA A 59 12.13 2.89 -9.89
N ALA A 60 12.70 3.68 -8.97
CA ALA A 60 12.78 3.32 -7.55
C ALA A 60 11.38 3.24 -6.91
N LEU A 61 10.50 4.21 -7.19
CA LEU A 61 9.12 4.22 -6.72
C LEU A 61 8.32 3.00 -7.22
N LEU A 62 8.49 2.63 -8.49
CA LEU A 62 7.87 1.43 -9.06
C LEU A 62 8.36 0.15 -8.36
N GLY A 63 9.65 0.07 -8.03
CA GLY A 63 10.21 -1.03 -7.26
C GLY A 63 9.67 -1.10 -5.82
N GLU A 64 9.44 0.05 -5.18
CA GLU A 64 8.76 0.11 -3.88
C GLU A 64 7.30 -0.35 -3.98
N LEU A 65 6.58 0.08 -5.02
CA LEU A 65 5.19 -0.31 -5.25
C LEU A 65 5.05 -1.82 -5.44
N ASP A 66 5.93 -2.45 -6.23
CA ASP A 66 5.92 -3.90 -6.43
C ASP A 66 6.10 -4.69 -5.12
N ARG A 67 7.01 -4.22 -4.24
CA ARG A 67 7.21 -4.81 -2.91
C ARG A 67 5.95 -4.69 -2.04
N ILE A 68 5.29 -3.53 -2.06
CA ILE A 68 4.04 -3.31 -1.31
C ILE A 68 2.93 -4.21 -1.85
N MET A 69 2.76 -4.30 -3.16
CA MET A 69 1.78 -5.20 -3.78
C MET A 69 2.01 -6.67 -3.41
N THR A 70 3.28 -7.09 -3.32
CA THR A 70 3.64 -8.44 -2.85
C THR A 70 3.28 -8.65 -1.38
N ARG A 71 3.53 -7.66 -0.51
CA ARG A 71 3.16 -7.72 0.91
C ARG A 71 1.66 -7.77 1.11
N ILE A 72 0.89 -6.98 0.35
CA ILE A 72 -0.58 -7.00 0.35
C ILE A 72 -1.07 -8.40 0.02
N ARG A 73 -0.62 -8.99 -1.11
CA ARG A 73 -1.02 -10.35 -1.49
C ARG A 73 -0.70 -11.40 -0.42
N ALA A 74 0.46 -11.29 0.22
CA ALA A 74 0.84 -12.19 1.31
C ALA A 74 -0.07 -12.02 2.54
N ALA A 75 -0.43 -10.79 2.89
CA ALA A 75 -1.35 -10.50 4.00
C ALA A 75 -2.78 -10.96 3.68
N GLU A 76 -3.25 -10.76 2.45
CA GLU A 76 -4.54 -11.27 1.96
C GLU A 76 -4.59 -12.80 2.07
N TYR A 77 -3.54 -13.49 1.62
CA TYR A 77 -3.45 -14.94 1.70
C TYR A 77 -3.54 -15.44 3.15
N ARG A 78 -2.83 -14.79 4.09
CA ARG A 78 -2.92 -15.13 5.53
C ARG A 78 -4.30 -14.87 6.13
N SER A 79 -5.04 -13.91 5.60
CA SER A 79 -6.36 -13.50 6.10
C SER A 79 -7.50 -14.38 5.55
N GLN A 80 -7.23 -15.28 4.60
CA GLN A 80 -8.24 -16.18 4.04
C GLN A 80 -8.58 -17.33 5.01
N PRO A 81 -9.88 -17.62 5.22
CA PRO A 81 -10.31 -18.76 6.03
C PRO A 81 -9.75 -20.07 5.46
N GLY A 82 -8.97 -20.81 6.25
CA GLY A 82 -8.35 -22.08 5.84
C GLY A 82 -6.93 -21.96 5.27
N ALA A 83 -6.31 -20.77 5.30
CA ALA A 83 -4.89 -20.64 5.07
C ALA A 83 -4.10 -21.47 6.10
N ARG A 84 -3.36 -22.46 5.63
CA ARG A 84 -2.60 -23.39 6.48
C ARG A 84 -1.33 -22.68 6.94
N SER A 85 -1.22 -22.32 8.22
CA SER A 85 0.07 -21.95 8.80
C SER A 85 0.88 -23.24 8.99
N TRP A 86 1.90 -23.43 8.16
CA TRP A 86 2.87 -24.50 8.32
C TRP A 86 3.93 -24.12 9.35
#